data_AF-A0A966QH97-F1
#
_entry.id   AF-A0A966QH97-F1
#
_cell.length_a   1.000
_cell.length_b   1.000
_cell.length_c   1.000
_cell.angle_alpha   90.00
_cell.angle_beta   90.00
_cell.angle_gamma   90.00
#
_symmetry.space_group_name_H-M   'P 1'
#
loop_
_entity.id
_entity.type
_entity.pdbx_description
1 polymer ?
#
loop_
_entity_poly.entity_id
_entity_poly.type
_entity_poly.pdbx_seq_one_letter_code
_entity_poly.pdbx_strand_id
1 'polypeptide(L)'
;GIDPLRLIERYGADALRFALVREVAGAGQDIRLDYDRKSDTSATVEASRNFANKLWNVTRFALMNLHGETPASLGEPDAAALQLADRWILSRLARVNRETAERYGSYGLGEAAKGLYEFAWNEVCDWYVELIKRRLQVPAELEGAAREAALADQRTARQVLAKVLQELLVMLQPLMPHLTEELWHGLTGASEETFLALQPWPQVDQAALNDALETQFADLIEAIRVVRNLRAVAGLKPAQPAPVVFVTERSALAALLHEATADITALTRAETVQVLDPAAAQASPSTRALAGVSGDLQVLLPLEGLVDLAALRGRLEKDLAKADKEIQGLAGRLANPNFADKAPPEVVAECRANLAEAEAQAELARRRLADLG
;
A
#
# COMPACT_ATOMS: atom_id res chain seq x y z
N GLY A 1 -31.39 11.72 -18.17
CA GLY A 1 -30.12 10.99 -18.08
C GLY A 1 -29.04 11.92 -17.57
N ILE A 2 -27.84 11.40 -17.33
CA ILE A 2 -26.63 12.18 -17.05
C ILE A 2 -25.89 12.33 -18.38
N ASP A 3 -25.46 13.54 -18.73
CA ASP A 3 -24.61 13.75 -19.91
C ASP A 3 -23.17 13.35 -19.56
N PRO A 4 -22.59 12.29 -20.17
CA PRO A 4 -21.24 11.86 -19.86
C PRO A 4 -20.19 12.93 -20.17
N LEU A 5 -20.45 13.84 -21.11
CA LEU A 5 -19.50 14.89 -21.49
C LEU A 5 -19.20 15.84 -20.32
N ARG A 6 -20.16 16.08 -19.42
CA ARG A 6 -19.94 16.89 -18.20
C ARG A 6 -18.90 16.28 -17.28
N LEU A 7 -18.96 14.96 -17.10
CA LEU A 7 -17.99 14.22 -16.28
C LEU A 7 -16.64 14.10 -16.98
N ILE A 8 -16.62 13.95 -18.31
CA ILE A 8 -15.39 13.91 -19.11
C ILE A 8 -14.68 15.26 -19.05
N GLU A 9 -15.39 16.38 -19.25
CA GLU A 9 -14.80 17.72 -19.17
C GLU A 9 -14.20 17.99 -17.78
N ARG A 10 -14.86 17.50 -16.73
CA ARG A 10 -14.42 17.73 -15.34
C ARG A 10 -13.30 16.80 -14.87
N TYR A 11 -13.36 15.52 -15.23
CA TYR A 11 -12.50 14.48 -14.64
C TYR A 11 -11.64 13.74 -15.67
N GLY A 12 -11.92 13.87 -16.96
CA GLY A 12 -11.24 13.16 -18.05
C GLY A 12 -11.98 11.88 -18.47
N ALA A 13 -11.82 11.50 -19.74
CA ALA A 13 -12.49 10.34 -20.33
C ALA A 13 -12.10 9.03 -19.65
N ASP A 14 -10.81 8.86 -19.33
CA ASP A 14 -10.31 7.64 -18.70
C ASP A 14 -10.77 7.50 -17.26
N ALA A 15 -10.91 8.60 -16.52
CA ALA A 15 -11.46 8.56 -15.16
C ALA A 15 -12.91 8.05 -15.19
N LEU A 16 -13.74 8.55 -16.12
CA LEU A 16 -15.11 8.08 -16.27
C LEU A 16 -15.18 6.62 -16.73
N ARG A 17 -14.39 6.22 -17.74
CA ARG A 17 -14.34 4.83 -18.22
C ARG A 17 -13.95 3.88 -17.09
N PHE A 18 -12.87 4.19 -16.39
CA PHE A 18 -12.36 3.37 -15.30
C PHE A 18 -13.37 3.26 -14.16
N ALA A 19 -14.00 4.38 -13.76
CA ALA A 19 -15.04 4.38 -12.73
C ALA A 19 -16.21 3.45 -13.09
N LEU A 20 -16.77 3.61 -14.30
CA LEU A 20 -17.92 2.83 -14.73
C LEU A 20 -17.59 1.33 -14.81
N VAL A 21 -16.41 0.95 -15.30
CA VAL A 21 -16.00 -0.46 -15.37
C VAL A 21 -15.74 -1.03 -13.97
N ARG A 22 -14.99 -0.32 -13.12
CA ARG A 22 -14.61 -0.79 -11.79
C ARG A 22 -15.80 -1.00 -10.86
N GLU A 23 -16.86 -0.20 -11.00
CA GLU A 23 -18.07 -0.36 -10.19
C GLU A 23 -18.97 -1.52 -10.65
N VAL A 24 -18.69 -2.16 -11.79
CA VAL A 24 -19.34 -3.42 -12.15
C VAL A 24 -18.91 -4.50 -11.15
N ALA A 25 -19.85 -5.06 -10.42
CA ALA A 25 -19.63 -6.17 -9.50
C ALA A 25 -20.52 -7.35 -9.89
N GLY A 26 -19.94 -8.37 -10.53
CA GLY A 26 -20.71 -9.49 -11.08
C GLY A 26 -21.63 -9.13 -12.26
N ALA A 27 -22.05 -10.14 -13.00
CA ALA A 27 -22.88 -9.96 -14.19
C ALA A 27 -24.31 -9.48 -13.82
N GLY A 28 -24.78 -8.43 -14.50
CA GLY A 28 -26.17 -7.98 -14.45
C GLY A 28 -26.58 -7.16 -13.22
N GLN A 29 -25.63 -6.70 -12.40
CA GLN A 29 -25.90 -5.78 -11.30
C GLN A 29 -25.95 -4.33 -11.79
N ASP A 30 -26.83 -3.53 -11.17
CA ASP A 30 -26.91 -2.10 -11.42
C ASP A 30 -25.67 -1.38 -10.87
N ILE A 31 -25.11 -0.48 -11.67
CA ILE A 31 -23.99 0.38 -11.26
C ILE A 31 -24.57 1.61 -10.58
N ARG A 32 -24.28 1.79 -9.30
CA ARG A 32 -24.60 3.03 -8.59
C ARG A 32 -23.52 4.07 -8.84
N LEU A 33 -23.83 5.07 -9.65
CA LEU A 33 -22.97 6.24 -9.83
C LEU A 33 -23.38 7.33 -8.84
N ASP A 34 -22.50 7.64 -7.89
CA ASP A 34 -22.72 8.72 -6.92
C ASP A 34 -22.56 10.08 -7.61
N TYR A 35 -23.59 10.54 -8.31
CA TYR A 35 -23.60 11.79 -9.07
C TYR A 35 -24.53 12.83 -8.43
N ASP A 36 -23.96 13.99 -8.11
CA ASP A 36 -24.69 15.16 -7.65
C ASP A 36 -25.09 16.06 -8.83
N ARG A 37 -26.40 16.10 -9.10
CA ARG A 37 -27.00 16.91 -10.19
C ARG A 37 -26.89 18.42 -9.98
N LYS A 38 -26.66 18.89 -8.75
CA LYS A 38 -26.54 20.33 -8.47
C LYS A 38 -25.15 20.85 -8.79
N SER A 39 -24.13 20.03 -8.56
CA SER A 39 -22.73 20.41 -8.69
C SER A 39 -22.03 19.76 -9.90
N ASP A 40 -22.73 18.86 -10.60
CA ASP A 40 -22.19 18.04 -11.69
C ASP A 40 -20.94 17.25 -11.28
N THR A 41 -20.89 16.80 -10.02
CA THR A 41 -19.76 16.05 -9.47
C THR A 41 -20.08 14.58 -9.23
N SER A 42 -19.06 13.73 -9.26
CA SER A 42 -19.17 12.35 -8.79
C SER A 42 -17.95 11.92 -8.01
N ALA A 43 -18.14 11.46 -6.77
CA ALA A 43 -17.07 10.96 -5.91
C ALA A 43 -16.40 9.72 -6.52
N THR A 44 -17.18 8.83 -7.15
CA THR A 44 -16.70 7.64 -7.85
C THR A 44 -15.75 8.00 -9.00
N VAL A 45 -16.13 8.99 -9.82
CA VAL A 45 -15.30 9.45 -10.95
C VAL A 45 -14.09 10.23 -10.45
N GLU A 46 -14.24 11.02 -9.39
CA GLU A 46 -13.13 11.73 -8.75
C GLU A 46 -12.07 10.77 -8.18
N ALA A 47 -12.47 9.67 -7.55
CA ALA A 47 -11.56 8.62 -7.10
C ALA A 47 -10.76 8.03 -8.28
N SER A 48 -11.41 7.79 -9.41
CA SER A 48 -10.75 7.31 -10.64
C SER A 48 -9.83 8.36 -11.28
N ARG A 49 -10.17 9.66 -11.19
CA ARG A 49 -9.28 10.77 -11.58
C ARG A 49 -8.04 10.86 -10.67
N ASN A 50 -8.20 10.56 -9.38
CA ASN A 50 -7.06 10.49 -8.46
C ASN A 50 -6.15 9.31 -8.81
N PHE A 51 -6.72 8.17 -9.24
CA PHE A 51 -5.94 7.04 -9.76
C PHE A 51 -5.17 7.39 -11.03
N ALA A 52 -5.82 8.04 -12.01
CA ALA A 52 -5.15 8.57 -13.19
C ALA A 52 -3.94 9.45 -12.82
N ASN A 53 -4.11 10.35 -11.86
CA ASN A 53 -3.03 11.21 -11.38
C ASN A 53 -1.92 10.42 -10.65
N LYS A 54 -2.26 9.34 -9.93
CA LYS A 54 -1.28 8.45 -9.28
C LYS A 54 -0.41 7.75 -10.33
N LEU A 55 -1.01 7.22 -11.41
CA LEU A 55 -0.31 6.64 -12.56
C LEU A 55 0.64 7.65 -13.22
N TRP A 56 0.15 8.87 -13.47
CA TRP A 56 0.98 9.95 -13.99
C TRP A 56 2.20 10.23 -13.10
N ASN A 57 1.98 10.33 -11.78
CA ASN A 57 3.04 10.63 -10.83
C ASN A 57 4.09 9.52 -10.73
N VAL A 58 3.68 8.24 -10.74
CA VAL A 58 4.63 7.13 -10.67
C VAL A 58 5.43 6.98 -11.97
N THR A 59 4.80 7.17 -13.14
CA THR A 59 5.52 7.17 -14.41
C THR A 59 6.49 8.35 -14.48
N ARG A 60 6.07 9.55 -14.08
CA ARG A 60 6.98 10.71 -13.99
C ARG A 60 8.15 10.45 -13.05
N PHE A 61 7.91 9.83 -11.89
CA PHE A 61 8.96 9.42 -10.98
C PHE A 61 9.94 8.45 -11.66
N ALA A 62 9.46 7.45 -12.39
CA ALA A 62 10.32 6.54 -13.14
C ALA A 62 11.15 7.30 -14.18
N LEU A 63 10.53 8.11 -15.04
CA LEU A 63 11.24 8.88 -16.07
C LEU A 63 12.38 9.73 -15.51
N MET A 64 12.16 10.40 -14.37
CA MET A 64 13.19 11.19 -13.69
C MET A 64 14.38 10.33 -13.22
N ASN A 65 14.15 9.07 -12.91
CA ASN A 65 15.17 8.14 -12.40
C ASN A 65 15.77 7.23 -13.49
N LEU A 66 15.15 7.13 -14.67
CA LEU A 66 15.69 6.36 -15.81
C LEU A 66 16.70 7.15 -16.65
N HIS A 67 16.78 8.47 -16.48
CA HIS A 67 17.74 9.35 -17.17
C HIS A 67 17.78 9.18 -18.71
N GLY A 68 16.61 8.96 -19.32
CA GLY A 68 16.47 8.77 -20.76
C GLY A 68 16.73 7.34 -21.24
N GLU A 69 17.10 6.40 -20.37
CA GLU A 69 17.05 4.98 -20.68
C GLU A 69 15.59 4.50 -20.78
N THR A 70 15.33 3.59 -21.71
CA THR A 70 14.01 2.98 -21.93
C THR A 70 14.03 1.53 -21.45
N PRO A 71 12.87 0.86 -21.26
CA PRO A 71 12.84 -0.58 -20.97
C PRO A 71 13.72 -1.39 -21.95
N ALA A 72 13.69 -1.03 -23.24
CA ALA A 72 14.48 -1.71 -24.26
C ALA A 72 16.00 -1.51 -24.08
N SER A 73 16.47 -0.30 -23.74
CA SER A 73 17.91 -0.04 -23.53
C SER A 73 18.42 -0.55 -22.18
N LEU A 74 17.53 -0.63 -21.17
CA LEU A 74 17.84 -1.20 -19.87
C LEU A 74 18.00 -2.73 -19.96
N GLY A 75 17.19 -3.38 -20.78
CA GLY A 75 17.14 -4.84 -20.89
C GLY A 75 16.51 -5.49 -19.66
N GLU A 76 16.53 -6.82 -19.63
CA GLU A 76 15.99 -7.59 -18.51
C GLU A 76 16.95 -7.59 -17.31
N PRO A 77 16.44 -7.57 -16.07
CA PRO A 77 17.27 -7.67 -14.88
C PRO A 77 17.85 -9.08 -14.75
N ASP A 78 19.10 -9.15 -14.27
CA ASP A 78 19.70 -10.43 -13.90
C ASP A 78 19.00 -10.98 -12.65
N ALA A 79 18.44 -12.19 -12.76
CA ALA A 79 17.75 -12.88 -11.68
C ALA A 79 18.63 -13.04 -10.41
N ALA A 80 19.95 -13.18 -10.58
CA ALA A 80 20.90 -13.29 -9.48
C ALA A 80 21.16 -11.96 -8.76
N ALA A 81 20.85 -10.82 -9.42
CA ALA A 81 21.04 -9.47 -8.87
C ALA A 81 19.77 -8.90 -8.20
N LEU A 82 18.63 -9.60 -8.32
CA LEU A 82 17.35 -9.14 -7.76
C LEU A 82 17.38 -9.15 -6.23
N GLN A 83 16.99 -8.02 -5.63
CA GLN A 83 16.76 -7.95 -4.19
C GLN A 83 15.38 -8.54 -3.83
N LEU A 84 15.12 -8.73 -2.52
CA LEU A 84 13.85 -9.22 -2.00
C LEU A 84 12.64 -8.49 -2.58
N ALA A 85 12.65 -7.15 -2.58
CA ALA A 85 11.57 -6.32 -3.12
C ALA A 85 11.37 -6.49 -4.63
N ASP A 86 12.43 -6.73 -5.39
CA ASP A 86 12.35 -6.93 -6.84
C ASP A 86 11.71 -8.28 -7.17
N ARG A 87 12.17 -9.35 -6.50
CA ARG A 87 11.59 -10.69 -6.66
C ARG A 87 10.11 -10.68 -6.29
N TRP A 88 9.75 -9.97 -5.22
CA TRP A 88 8.37 -9.84 -4.78
C TRP A 88 7.50 -9.12 -5.83
N ILE A 89 7.90 -7.93 -6.29
CA ILE A 89 7.06 -7.19 -7.24
C ILE A 89 6.95 -7.89 -8.59
N LEU A 90 7.98 -8.64 -9.02
CA LEU A 90 7.94 -9.46 -10.23
C LEU A 90 6.98 -10.65 -10.09
N SER A 91 6.96 -11.32 -8.93
CA SER A 91 5.96 -12.34 -8.62
C SER A 91 4.54 -11.78 -8.68
N ARG A 92 4.33 -10.61 -8.07
CA ARG A 92 3.05 -9.90 -8.09
C ARG A 92 2.63 -9.49 -9.50
N LEU A 93 3.56 -8.94 -10.29
CA LEU A 93 3.32 -8.60 -11.70
C LEU A 93 2.88 -9.82 -12.50
N ALA A 94 3.59 -10.94 -12.40
CA ALA A 94 3.24 -12.18 -13.10
C ALA A 94 1.85 -12.70 -12.69
N ARG A 95 1.51 -12.63 -11.40
CA ARG A 95 0.19 -13.04 -10.90
C ARG A 95 -0.93 -12.12 -11.40
N VAL A 96 -0.74 -10.81 -11.27
CA VAL A 96 -1.71 -9.81 -11.71
C VAL A 96 -1.92 -9.88 -13.21
N ASN A 97 -0.86 -10.12 -13.99
CA ASN A 97 -0.96 -10.38 -15.43
C ASN A 97 -1.86 -11.58 -15.72
N ARG A 98 -1.56 -12.75 -15.14
CA ARG A 98 -2.36 -13.96 -15.32
C ARG A 98 -3.84 -13.74 -14.95
N GLU A 99 -4.09 -13.20 -13.77
CA GLU A 99 -5.46 -12.95 -13.28
C GLU A 99 -6.20 -11.93 -14.14
N THR A 100 -5.53 -10.88 -14.61
CA THR A 100 -6.14 -9.87 -15.49
C THR A 100 -6.48 -10.46 -16.84
N ALA A 101 -5.59 -11.28 -17.43
CA ALA A 101 -5.85 -11.97 -18.68
C ALA A 101 -7.07 -12.91 -18.58
N GLU A 102 -7.16 -13.69 -17.49
CA GLU A 102 -8.32 -14.56 -17.21
C GLU A 102 -9.62 -13.76 -17.06
N ARG A 103 -9.58 -12.66 -16.33
CA ARG A 103 -10.74 -11.77 -16.09
C ARG A 103 -11.18 -11.09 -17.38
N TYR A 104 -10.26 -10.58 -18.20
CA TYR A 104 -10.60 -10.05 -19.52
C TYR A 104 -11.19 -11.13 -20.44
N GLY A 105 -10.61 -12.33 -20.45
CA GLY A 105 -11.11 -13.47 -21.25
C GLY A 105 -12.51 -13.95 -20.84
N SER A 106 -12.92 -13.71 -19.59
CA SER A 106 -14.22 -14.08 -19.05
C SER A 106 -15.19 -12.90 -18.87
N TYR A 107 -14.86 -11.72 -19.42
CA TYR A 107 -15.63 -10.47 -19.28
C TYR A 107 -15.78 -9.95 -17.84
N GLY A 108 -14.97 -10.41 -16.90
CA GLY A 108 -14.85 -9.88 -15.52
C GLY A 108 -14.07 -8.56 -15.46
N LEU A 109 -14.50 -7.55 -16.23
CA LEU A 109 -13.76 -6.30 -16.38
C LEU A 109 -13.69 -5.47 -15.10
N GLY A 110 -14.73 -5.53 -14.26
CA GLY A 110 -14.76 -4.83 -12.97
C GLY A 110 -13.75 -5.42 -11.98
N GLU A 111 -13.67 -6.74 -11.89
CA GLU A 111 -12.67 -7.46 -11.10
C GLU A 111 -11.25 -7.24 -11.63
N ALA A 112 -11.07 -7.15 -12.95
CA ALA A 112 -9.79 -6.80 -13.56
C ALA A 112 -9.38 -5.36 -13.17
N ALA A 113 -10.28 -4.40 -13.30
CA ALA A 113 -10.03 -3.00 -12.94
C ALA A 113 -9.70 -2.84 -11.45
N LYS A 114 -10.39 -3.57 -10.55
CA LYS A 114 -10.08 -3.59 -9.12
C LYS A 114 -8.68 -4.15 -8.86
N GLY A 115 -8.34 -5.30 -9.45
CA GLY A 115 -7.02 -5.92 -9.29
C GLY A 115 -5.88 -5.04 -9.79
N LEU A 116 -6.04 -4.41 -10.96
CA LEU A 116 -5.04 -3.48 -11.51
C LEU A 116 -4.90 -2.22 -10.66
N TYR A 117 -6.00 -1.68 -10.13
CA TYR A 117 -5.96 -0.56 -9.18
C TYR A 117 -5.17 -0.93 -7.92
N GLU A 118 -5.47 -2.07 -7.32
CA GLU A 118 -4.83 -2.55 -6.09
C GLU A 118 -3.34 -2.78 -6.32
N PHE A 119 -2.96 -3.45 -7.41
CA PHE A 119 -1.56 -3.65 -7.77
C PHE A 119 -0.83 -2.31 -8.00
N ALA A 120 -1.35 -1.46 -8.86
CA ALA A 120 -0.71 -0.18 -9.20
C ALA A 120 -0.57 0.75 -7.99
N TRP A 121 -1.64 0.89 -7.21
CA TRP A 121 -1.66 1.83 -6.08
C TRP A 121 -1.01 1.21 -4.84
N ASN A 122 -1.55 0.09 -4.37
CA ASN A 122 -1.23 -0.45 -3.05
C ASN A 122 0.09 -1.23 -3.05
N GLU A 123 0.54 -1.78 -4.18
CA GLU A 123 1.77 -2.57 -4.24
C GLU A 123 2.91 -1.81 -4.92
N VAL A 124 2.71 -1.33 -6.16
CA VAL A 124 3.76 -0.62 -6.90
C VAL A 124 4.08 0.73 -6.24
N CYS A 125 3.08 1.59 -6.07
CA CYS A 125 3.34 2.94 -5.57
C CYS A 125 3.61 3.01 -4.07
N ASP A 126 2.79 2.35 -3.26
CA ASP A 126 2.85 2.49 -1.81
C ASP A 126 3.99 1.66 -1.18
N TRP A 127 4.48 0.62 -1.86
CA TRP A 127 5.58 -0.23 -1.39
C TRP A 127 6.78 -0.23 -2.33
N TYR A 128 6.66 -0.78 -3.53
CA TYR A 128 7.83 -1.06 -4.37
C TYR A 128 8.65 0.20 -4.66
N VAL A 129 8.00 1.27 -5.10
CA VAL A 129 8.62 2.57 -5.34
C VAL A 129 9.30 3.13 -4.09
N GLU A 130 8.66 3.02 -2.92
CA GLU A 130 9.23 3.50 -1.65
C GLU A 130 10.47 2.70 -1.24
N LEU A 131 10.48 1.38 -1.48
CA LEU A 131 11.59 0.47 -1.17
C LEU A 131 12.82 0.76 -2.03
N ILE A 132 12.63 0.99 -3.33
CA ILE A 132 13.74 1.19 -4.27
C ILE A 132 14.33 2.60 -4.25
N LYS A 133 13.67 3.60 -3.62
CA LYS A 133 14.15 4.99 -3.60
C LYS A 133 15.62 5.14 -3.20
N ARG A 134 16.08 4.39 -2.19
CA ARG A 134 17.48 4.45 -1.75
C ARG A 134 18.44 3.89 -2.80
N ARG A 135 18.02 2.85 -3.52
CA ARG A 135 18.79 2.19 -4.58
C ARG A 135 18.90 3.09 -5.80
N LEU A 136 17.85 3.88 -6.06
CA LEU A 136 17.84 4.90 -7.10
C LEU A 136 18.74 6.11 -6.78
N GLN A 137 19.14 6.31 -5.51
CA GLN A 137 19.98 7.43 -5.07
C GLN A 137 21.36 6.94 -4.62
N VAL A 138 22.27 6.73 -5.57
CA VAL A 138 23.66 6.36 -5.26
C VAL A 138 24.40 7.57 -4.68
N PRO A 139 24.93 7.50 -3.44
CA PRO A 139 25.65 8.61 -2.82
C PRO A 139 26.90 9.01 -3.63
N ALA A 140 27.14 10.32 -3.74
CA ALA A 140 28.22 10.87 -4.56
C ALA A 140 29.61 10.52 -4.00
N GLU A 141 29.70 10.35 -2.69
CA GLU A 141 30.88 10.03 -1.90
C GLU A 141 31.30 8.55 -1.96
N LEU A 142 30.47 7.65 -2.52
CA LEU A 142 30.89 6.27 -2.75
C LEU A 142 31.93 6.23 -3.88
N GLU A 143 33.02 5.50 -3.66
CA GLU A 143 34.10 5.32 -4.62
C GLU A 143 34.48 3.83 -4.79
N GLY A 144 35.20 3.52 -5.87
CA GLY A 144 35.71 2.18 -6.18
C GLY A 144 34.62 1.11 -6.26
N ALA A 145 34.94 -0.09 -5.79
CA ALA A 145 34.06 -1.27 -5.86
C ALA A 145 32.70 -1.05 -5.18
N ALA A 146 32.63 -0.24 -4.11
CA ALA A 146 31.37 0.06 -3.44
C ALA A 146 30.43 0.90 -4.31
N ARG A 147 30.99 1.88 -5.05
CA ARG A 147 30.23 2.68 -6.02
C ARG A 147 29.75 1.81 -7.18
N GLU A 148 30.62 0.95 -7.71
CA GLU A 148 30.29 0.05 -8.81
C GLU A 148 29.15 -0.90 -8.43
N ALA A 149 29.21 -1.49 -7.23
CA ALA A 149 28.13 -2.34 -6.72
C ALA A 149 26.81 -1.57 -6.54
N ALA A 150 26.86 -0.34 -6.02
CA ALA A 150 25.67 0.50 -5.86
C ALA A 150 25.06 0.92 -7.21
N LEU A 151 25.88 1.20 -8.23
CA LEU A 151 25.41 1.51 -9.59
C LEU A 151 24.81 0.28 -10.27
N ALA A 152 25.38 -0.91 -10.06
CA ALA A 152 24.80 -2.16 -10.55
C ALA A 152 23.43 -2.42 -9.91
N ASP A 153 23.32 -2.26 -8.59
CA ASP A 153 22.05 -2.40 -7.87
C ASP A 153 21.01 -1.35 -8.32
N GLN A 154 21.43 -0.11 -8.52
CA GLN A 154 20.60 0.96 -9.09
C GLN A 154 20.06 0.56 -10.46
N ARG A 155 20.91 -0.01 -11.32
CA ARG A 155 20.51 -0.48 -12.65
C ARG A 155 19.45 -1.58 -12.56
N THR A 156 19.64 -2.57 -11.69
CA THR A 156 18.64 -3.63 -11.45
C THR A 156 17.30 -3.04 -11.03
N ALA A 157 17.29 -2.09 -10.08
CA ALA A 157 16.06 -1.43 -9.65
C ALA A 157 15.36 -0.66 -10.80
N ARG A 158 16.13 0.00 -11.67
CA ARG A 158 15.59 0.69 -12.86
C ARG A 158 14.99 -0.29 -13.87
N GLN A 159 15.66 -1.40 -14.14
CA GLN A 159 15.18 -2.45 -15.04
C GLN A 159 13.82 -2.99 -14.57
N VAL A 160 13.72 -3.35 -13.29
CA VAL A 160 12.49 -3.89 -12.71
C VAL A 160 11.37 -2.84 -12.69
N LEU A 161 11.66 -1.60 -12.27
CA LEU A 161 10.66 -0.50 -12.30
C LEU A 161 10.14 -0.24 -13.72
N ALA A 162 11.02 -0.20 -14.70
CA ALA A 162 10.67 0.03 -16.10
C ALA A 162 9.79 -1.10 -16.65
N LYS A 163 10.15 -2.37 -16.37
CA LYS A 163 9.37 -3.56 -16.74
C LYS A 163 7.98 -3.55 -16.11
N VAL A 164 7.89 -3.35 -14.80
CA VAL A 164 6.63 -3.30 -14.05
C VAL A 164 5.68 -2.24 -14.60
N LEU A 165 6.19 -1.03 -14.86
CA LEU A 165 5.37 0.04 -15.42
C LEU A 165 4.97 -0.24 -16.87
N GLN A 166 5.87 -0.74 -17.71
CA GLN A 166 5.55 -1.05 -19.10
C GLN A 166 4.41 -2.07 -19.20
N GLU A 167 4.51 -3.18 -18.46
CA GLU A 167 3.48 -4.23 -18.48
C GLU A 167 2.17 -3.74 -17.83
N LEU A 168 2.25 -2.96 -16.75
CA LEU A 168 1.07 -2.36 -16.11
C LEU A 168 0.30 -1.45 -17.07
N LEU A 169 0.99 -0.61 -17.85
CA LEU A 169 0.36 0.27 -18.84
C LEU A 169 -0.35 -0.52 -19.94
N VAL A 170 0.25 -1.61 -20.43
CA VAL A 170 -0.41 -2.51 -21.40
C VAL A 170 -1.69 -3.10 -20.81
N MET A 171 -1.65 -3.57 -19.57
CA MET A 171 -2.83 -4.18 -18.92
C MET A 171 -3.96 -3.17 -18.65
N LEU A 172 -3.61 -1.90 -18.37
CA LEU A 172 -4.57 -0.82 -18.13
C LEU A 172 -5.12 -0.19 -19.41
N GLN A 173 -4.47 -0.36 -20.57
CA GLN A 173 -4.87 0.24 -21.85
C GLN A 173 -6.35 0.04 -22.22
N PRO A 174 -6.98 -1.14 -22.05
CA PRO A 174 -8.40 -1.30 -22.34
C PRO A 174 -9.33 -0.41 -21.49
N LEU A 175 -8.89 -0.04 -20.29
CA LEU A 175 -9.66 0.72 -19.30
C LEU A 175 -9.40 2.23 -19.39
N MET A 176 -8.14 2.63 -19.61
CA MET A 176 -7.68 4.04 -19.57
C MET A 176 -6.84 4.42 -20.80
N PRO A 177 -7.37 4.28 -22.03
CA PRO A 177 -6.59 4.27 -23.26
C PRO A 177 -5.85 5.57 -23.60
N HIS A 178 -6.31 6.75 -23.13
CA HIS A 178 -5.65 8.00 -23.52
C HIS A 178 -4.42 8.27 -22.64
N LEU A 179 -4.57 8.07 -21.33
CA LEU A 179 -3.52 8.24 -20.35
C LEU A 179 -2.42 7.20 -20.52
N THR A 180 -2.80 5.93 -20.66
CA THR A 180 -1.81 4.85 -20.73
C THR A 180 -0.98 4.89 -22.01
N GLU A 181 -1.56 5.31 -23.13
CA GLU A 181 -0.84 5.61 -24.38
C GLU A 181 0.24 6.68 -24.18
N GLU A 182 -0.13 7.85 -23.64
CA GLU A 182 0.79 8.96 -23.35
C GLU A 182 1.93 8.54 -22.40
N LEU A 183 1.57 7.84 -21.31
CA LEU A 183 2.55 7.36 -20.34
C LEU A 183 3.50 6.32 -20.94
N TRP A 184 3.00 5.48 -21.85
CA TRP A 184 3.79 4.45 -22.50
C TRP A 184 4.74 5.02 -23.54
N HIS A 185 4.34 6.02 -24.33
CA HIS A 185 5.26 6.76 -25.20
C HIS A 185 6.38 7.41 -24.39
N GLY A 186 6.04 8.09 -23.29
CA GLY A 186 7.03 8.69 -22.40
C GLY A 186 8.02 7.67 -21.84
N LEU A 187 7.54 6.50 -21.39
CA LEU A 187 8.35 5.43 -20.80
C LEU A 187 9.24 4.72 -21.82
N THR A 188 8.70 4.43 -23.00
CA THR A 188 9.37 3.58 -24.01
C THR A 188 10.17 4.37 -25.03
N GLY A 189 9.89 5.66 -25.20
CA GLY A 189 10.46 6.47 -26.28
C GLY A 189 10.02 6.00 -27.66
N ALA A 190 8.93 5.21 -27.76
CA ALA A 190 8.40 4.77 -29.04
C ALA A 190 7.92 5.97 -29.88
N SER A 191 7.97 5.83 -31.21
CA SER A 191 7.49 6.88 -32.12
C SER A 191 5.96 7.05 -32.01
N GLU A 192 5.46 8.23 -32.37
CA GLU A 192 4.02 8.52 -32.43
C GLU A 192 3.26 7.62 -33.43
N GLU A 193 3.96 6.93 -34.33
CA GLU A 193 3.39 5.95 -35.27
C GLU A 193 3.21 4.55 -34.64
N THR A 194 3.78 4.32 -33.46
CA THR A 194 3.69 3.05 -32.74
C THR A 194 2.69 3.20 -31.59
N PHE A 195 1.61 2.43 -31.62
CA PHE A 195 0.54 2.56 -30.64
C PHE A 195 0.57 1.45 -29.58
N LEU A 196 0.36 1.81 -28.31
CA LEU A 196 0.19 0.88 -27.19
C LEU A 196 -0.99 -0.08 -27.46
N ALA A 197 -2.07 0.41 -28.06
CA ALA A 197 -3.23 -0.39 -28.42
C ALA A 197 -2.93 -1.58 -29.37
N LEU A 198 -1.78 -1.56 -30.07
CA LEU A 198 -1.36 -2.61 -31.00
C LEU A 198 -0.27 -3.52 -30.42
N GLN A 199 0.17 -3.28 -29.19
CA GLN A 199 1.21 -4.09 -28.55
C GLN A 199 0.65 -5.43 -28.08
N PRO A 200 1.47 -6.49 -28.10
CA PRO A 200 1.05 -7.78 -27.57
C PRO A 200 0.78 -7.69 -26.07
N TRP A 201 -0.17 -8.49 -25.60
CA TRP A 201 -0.35 -8.71 -24.17
C TRP A 201 0.94 -9.26 -23.55
N PRO A 202 1.34 -8.83 -22.34
CA PRO A 202 2.60 -9.27 -21.76
C PRO A 202 2.58 -10.77 -21.46
N GLN A 203 3.66 -11.48 -21.80
CA GLN A 203 3.76 -12.91 -21.49
C GLN A 203 3.94 -13.12 -19.99
N VAL A 204 3.17 -14.02 -19.41
CA VAL A 204 3.28 -14.35 -17.98
C VAL A 204 4.60 -15.08 -17.72
N ASP A 205 5.47 -14.47 -16.92
CA ASP A 205 6.67 -15.13 -16.41
C ASP A 205 6.30 -16.13 -15.31
N GLN A 206 6.17 -17.40 -15.70
CA GLN A 206 5.84 -18.49 -14.78
C GLN A 206 6.94 -18.73 -13.74
N ALA A 207 8.20 -18.40 -14.04
CA ALA A 207 9.31 -18.60 -13.13
C ALA A 207 9.36 -17.53 -12.02
N ALA A 208 8.75 -16.37 -12.26
CA ALA A 208 8.63 -15.30 -11.26
C ALA A 208 7.57 -15.60 -10.19
N LEU A 209 6.55 -16.43 -10.48
CA LEU A 209 5.46 -16.74 -9.55
C LEU A 209 5.98 -17.47 -8.30
N ASN A 210 5.76 -16.87 -7.13
CA ASN A 210 6.25 -17.38 -5.86
C ASN A 210 5.28 -17.05 -4.70
N ASP A 211 4.35 -17.97 -4.42
CA ASP A 211 3.34 -17.82 -3.36
C ASP A 211 3.96 -17.63 -1.96
N ALA A 212 5.06 -18.33 -1.69
CA ALA A 212 5.75 -18.26 -0.41
C ALA A 212 6.38 -16.88 -0.20
N LEU A 213 7.02 -16.33 -1.23
CA LEU A 213 7.58 -14.98 -1.20
C LEU A 213 6.50 -13.92 -1.05
N GLU A 214 5.39 -14.04 -1.78
CA GLU A 214 4.27 -13.10 -1.64
C GLU A 214 3.69 -13.08 -0.22
N THR A 215 3.54 -14.26 0.39
CA THR A 215 3.09 -14.40 1.78
C THR A 215 4.08 -13.79 2.77
N GLN A 216 5.37 -14.11 2.62
CA GLN A 216 6.44 -13.54 3.45
C GLN A 216 6.46 -12.01 3.34
N PHE A 217 6.35 -11.47 2.13
CA PHE A 217 6.37 -10.02 1.92
C PHE A 217 5.12 -9.35 2.51
N ALA A 218 3.96 -10.02 2.50
CA ALA A 218 2.77 -9.54 3.21
C ALA A 218 3.01 -9.45 4.73
N ASP A 219 3.67 -10.45 5.34
CA ASP A 219 4.06 -10.37 6.76
C ASP A 219 4.99 -9.18 7.03
N LEU A 220 5.96 -8.92 6.13
CA LEU A 220 6.88 -7.77 6.24
C LEU A 220 6.13 -6.43 6.14
N ILE A 221 5.18 -6.33 5.21
CA ILE A 221 4.31 -5.16 5.04
C ILE A 221 3.52 -4.89 6.33
N GLU A 222 2.93 -5.93 6.93
CA GLU A 222 2.20 -5.79 8.18
C GLU A 222 3.11 -5.42 9.35
N ALA A 223 4.31 -6.00 9.44
CA ALA A 223 5.31 -5.60 10.43
C ALA A 223 5.63 -4.09 10.35
N ILE A 224 5.87 -3.58 9.14
CA ILE A 224 6.16 -2.15 8.90
C ILE A 224 4.94 -1.28 9.23
N ARG A 225 3.71 -1.73 8.91
CA ARG A 225 2.47 -1.03 9.26
C ARG A 225 2.30 -0.92 10.77
N VAL A 226 2.56 -1.99 11.51
CA VAL A 226 2.52 -1.97 12.98
C VAL A 226 3.51 -0.93 13.52
N VAL A 227 4.76 -0.90 13.04
CA VAL A 227 5.74 0.12 13.47
C VAL A 227 5.23 1.54 13.17
N ARG A 228 4.74 1.80 11.94
CA ARG A 228 4.22 3.13 11.56
C ARG A 228 3.04 3.56 12.45
N ASN A 229 2.14 2.63 12.77
CA ASN A 229 1.03 2.87 13.68
C ASN A 229 1.52 3.22 15.09
N LEU A 230 2.46 2.45 15.65
CA LEU A 230 3.02 2.72 16.98
C LEU A 230 3.70 4.10 17.03
N ARG A 231 4.42 4.49 15.98
CA ARG A 231 5.03 5.83 15.87
C ARG A 231 4.00 6.95 15.87
N ALA A 232 2.90 6.78 15.11
CA ALA A 232 1.81 7.74 15.07
C ALA A 232 1.13 7.88 16.44
N VAL A 233 0.89 6.76 17.11
CA VAL A 233 0.30 6.70 18.46
C VAL A 233 1.21 7.33 19.51
N ALA A 234 2.53 7.11 19.41
CA ALA A 234 3.52 7.79 20.23
C ALA A 234 3.57 9.30 19.94
N GLY A 235 3.07 9.75 18.79
CA GLY A 235 3.14 11.15 18.36
C GLY A 235 4.55 11.55 17.93
N LEU A 236 5.36 10.58 17.49
CA LEU A 236 6.70 10.85 16.97
C LEU A 236 6.60 11.64 15.67
N LYS A 237 7.48 12.63 15.51
CA LYS A 237 7.56 13.37 14.25
C LYS A 237 7.99 12.41 13.12
N PRO A 238 7.54 12.62 11.87
CA PRO A 238 7.86 11.72 10.76
C PRO A 238 9.36 11.42 10.60
N ALA A 239 10.23 12.41 10.83
CA ALA A 239 11.68 12.28 10.72
C ALA A 239 12.41 11.88 12.01
N GLN A 240 11.71 11.75 13.15
CA GLN A 240 12.34 11.42 14.43
C GLN A 240 12.70 9.93 14.47
N PRO A 241 13.98 9.55 14.64
CA PRO A 241 14.37 8.15 14.75
C PRO A 241 13.83 7.53 16.04
N ALA A 242 13.55 6.22 16.00
CA ALA A 242 13.15 5.46 17.18
C ALA A 242 13.60 3.99 17.07
N PRO A 243 14.06 3.35 18.15
CA PRO A 243 14.38 1.92 18.13
C PRO A 243 13.13 1.08 17.90
N VAL A 244 13.29 -0.07 17.24
CA VAL A 244 12.21 -1.03 16.97
C VAL A 244 12.69 -2.42 17.34
N VAL A 245 11.88 -3.15 18.09
CA VAL A 245 12.14 -4.55 18.44
C VAL A 245 10.98 -5.40 17.92
N PHE A 246 11.30 -6.41 17.13
CA PHE A 246 10.36 -7.43 16.70
C PHE A 246 10.55 -8.68 17.59
N VAL A 247 9.45 -9.25 18.07
CA VAL A 247 9.45 -10.47 18.88
C VAL A 247 8.57 -11.50 18.18
N THR A 248 9.14 -12.64 17.82
CA THR A 248 8.41 -13.71 17.13
C THR A 248 9.04 -15.08 17.36
N GLU A 249 8.20 -16.12 17.46
CA GLU A 249 8.65 -17.53 17.51
C GLU A 249 8.84 -18.12 16.10
N ARG A 250 8.38 -17.42 15.06
CA ARG A 250 8.46 -17.87 13.67
C ARG A 250 9.86 -17.64 13.11
N SER A 251 10.70 -18.66 13.11
CA SER A 251 12.09 -18.59 12.59
C SER A 251 12.19 -18.03 11.16
N ALA A 252 11.27 -18.40 10.27
CA ALA A 252 11.22 -17.87 8.90
C ALA A 252 10.92 -16.36 8.85
N LEU A 253 10.02 -15.88 9.72
CA LEU A 253 9.72 -14.44 9.82
C LEU A 253 10.91 -13.69 10.44
N ALA A 254 11.55 -14.26 11.46
CA ALA A 254 12.73 -13.67 12.06
C ALA A 254 13.86 -13.49 11.02
N ALA A 255 14.12 -14.53 10.22
CA ALA A 255 15.10 -14.48 9.12
C ALA A 255 14.74 -13.40 8.08
N LEU A 256 13.47 -13.30 7.70
CA LEU A 256 12.98 -12.27 6.79
C LEU A 256 13.16 -10.86 7.35
N LEU A 257 12.81 -10.63 8.63
CA LEU A 257 12.97 -9.33 9.28
C LEU A 257 14.46 -8.93 9.37
N HIS A 258 15.35 -9.90 9.60
CA HIS A 258 16.79 -9.68 9.54
C HIS A 258 17.24 -9.28 8.13
N GLU A 259 16.86 -10.03 7.08
CA GLU A 259 17.16 -9.71 5.68
C GLU A 259 16.64 -8.31 5.29
N ALA A 260 15.42 -7.97 5.72
CA ALA A 260 14.74 -6.72 5.41
C ALA A 260 15.09 -5.54 6.34
N THR A 261 16.13 -5.65 7.19
CA THR A 261 16.48 -4.63 8.18
C THR A 261 16.65 -3.23 7.56
N ALA A 262 17.33 -3.15 6.41
CA ALA A 262 17.54 -1.89 5.70
C ALA A 262 16.23 -1.28 5.17
N ASP A 263 15.31 -2.13 4.69
CA ASP A 263 13.99 -1.72 4.21
C ASP A 263 13.10 -1.21 5.34
N ILE A 264 13.04 -1.97 6.43
CA ILE A 264 12.30 -1.58 7.64
C ILE A 264 12.83 -0.23 8.14
N THR A 265 14.15 -0.07 8.23
CA THR A 265 14.79 1.15 8.69
C THR A 265 14.40 2.35 7.83
N ALA A 266 14.48 2.22 6.51
CA ALA A 266 14.14 3.31 5.59
C ALA A 266 12.66 3.69 5.65
N LEU A 267 11.77 2.69 5.73
CA LEU A 267 10.31 2.88 5.66
C LEU A 267 9.66 3.27 7.00
N THR A 268 10.36 3.06 8.12
CA THR A 268 9.85 3.34 9.47
C THR A 268 10.64 4.40 10.23
N ARG A 269 11.82 4.82 9.73
CA ARG A 269 12.79 5.62 10.48
C ARG A 269 13.20 4.94 11.79
N ALA A 270 13.41 3.63 11.73
CA ALA A 270 13.98 2.91 12.86
C ALA A 270 15.43 3.39 13.09
N GLU A 271 15.80 3.66 14.32
CA GLU A 271 17.20 3.93 14.71
C GLU A 271 17.98 2.62 14.75
N THR A 272 17.36 1.60 15.35
CA THR A 272 17.84 0.24 15.43
C THR A 272 16.69 -0.71 15.16
N VAL A 273 17.00 -1.86 14.59
CA VAL A 273 16.05 -2.96 14.38
C VAL A 273 16.62 -4.18 15.09
N GLN A 274 15.90 -4.68 16.09
CA GLN A 274 16.23 -5.92 16.78
C GLN A 274 15.14 -6.96 16.50
N VAL A 275 15.53 -8.22 16.38
CA VAL A 275 14.60 -9.34 16.24
C VAL A 275 14.97 -10.34 17.33
N LEU A 276 14.00 -10.65 18.19
CA LEU A 276 14.18 -11.50 19.36
C LEU A 276 13.17 -12.65 19.33
N ASP A 277 13.54 -13.77 19.93
CA ASP A 277 12.55 -14.76 20.38
C ASP A 277 11.88 -14.29 21.70
N PRO A 278 10.73 -14.86 22.08
CA PRO A 278 10.04 -14.44 23.31
C PRO A 278 10.84 -14.65 24.60
N ALA A 279 11.71 -15.66 24.67
CA ALA A 279 12.52 -15.92 25.86
C ALA A 279 13.59 -14.83 26.03
N ALA A 280 14.25 -14.43 24.93
CA ALA A 280 15.20 -13.33 24.89
C ALA A 280 14.53 -11.98 25.19
N ALA A 281 13.31 -11.76 24.67
CA ALA A 281 12.54 -10.55 24.97
C ALA A 281 12.19 -10.45 26.46
N GLN A 282 11.78 -11.55 27.10
CA GLN A 282 11.52 -11.60 28.55
C GLN A 282 12.78 -11.36 29.39
N ALA A 283 13.94 -11.82 28.91
CA ALA A 283 15.23 -11.64 29.58
C ALA A 283 15.81 -10.22 29.43
N SER A 284 15.19 -9.36 28.60
CA SER A 284 15.54 -7.94 28.47
C SER A 284 14.45 -7.06 29.10
N PRO A 285 14.28 -7.10 30.44
CA PRO A 285 13.21 -6.36 31.08
C PRO A 285 13.54 -4.87 31.09
N SER A 286 12.49 -4.06 30.92
CA SER A 286 12.45 -2.60 31.02
C SER A 286 12.98 -1.80 29.81
N THR A 287 12.06 -1.58 28.87
CA THR A 287 11.93 -0.27 28.24
C THR A 287 10.46 0.13 28.31
N ARG A 288 10.16 1.37 28.72
CA ARG A 288 8.80 1.92 28.56
C ARG A 288 8.54 1.98 27.06
N ALA A 289 7.77 1.04 26.54
CA ALA A 289 7.56 0.82 25.13
C ALA A 289 6.07 0.73 24.83
N LEU A 290 5.68 1.09 23.60
CA LEU A 290 4.36 0.68 23.11
C LEU A 290 4.49 -0.65 22.40
N ALA A 291 3.55 -1.56 22.66
CA ALA A 291 3.45 -2.81 21.94
C ALA A 291 2.35 -2.76 20.85
N GLY A 292 2.63 -3.42 19.74
CA GLY A 292 1.66 -3.73 18.70
C GLY A 292 1.77 -5.20 18.33
N VAL A 293 0.67 -5.80 17.87
CA VAL A 293 0.62 -7.22 17.52
C VAL A 293 -0.01 -7.37 16.13
N SER A 294 0.56 -8.25 15.31
CA SER A 294 -0.02 -8.72 14.05
C SER A 294 0.17 -10.23 13.98
N GLY A 295 -0.91 -11.01 14.13
CA GLY A 295 -0.82 -12.45 14.32
C GLY A 295 0.09 -12.81 15.49
N ASP A 296 1.10 -13.63 15.24
CA ASP A 296 2.11 -14.05 16.23
C ASP A 296 3.36 -13.15 16.27
N LEU A 297 3.35 -12.03 15.54
CA LEU A 297 4.40 -11.02 15.61
C LEU A 297 4.03 -9.95 16.63
N GLN A 298 4.89 -9.77 17.64
CA GLN A 298 4.86 -8.61 18.51
C GLN A 298 5.90 -7.59 18.07
N VAL A 299 5.54 -6.33 18.09
CA VAL A 299 6.42 -5.19 17.78
C VAL A 299 6.45 -4.28 18.99
N LEU A 300 7.64 -3.98 19.48
CA LEU A 300 7.86 -3.04 20.57
C LEU A 300 8.55 -1.79 20.02
N LEU A 301 8.03 -0.63 20.42
CA LEU A 301 8.61 0.67 20.16
C LEU A 301 9.07 1.28 21.49
N PRO A 302 10.34 1.08 21.91
CA PRO A 302 10.88 1.75 23.10
C PRO A 302 10.80 3.27 22.97
N LEU A 303 10.30 3.92 24.02
CA LEU A 303 9.99 5.35 24.04
C LEU A 303 10.88 6.18 24.97
N GLU A 304 11.81 5.54 25.68
CA GLU A 304 12.66 6.20 26.65
C GLU A 304 13.51 7.31 26.00
N GLY A 305 13.42 8.52 26.55
CA GLY A 305 14.10 9.70 26.01
C GLY A 305 13.52 10.27 24.71
N LEU A 306 12.50 9.64 24.10
CA LEU A 306 11.95 10.06 22.80
C LEU A 306 10.65 10.87 22.91
N VAL A 307 9.85 10.63 23.95
CA VAL A 307 8.56 11.30 24.15
C VAL A 307 8.34 11.66 25.62
N ASP A 308 7.53 12.71 25.84
CA ASP A 308 6.97 12.97 27.15
C ASP A 308 5.89 11.92 27.45
N LEU A 309 6.25 10.97 28.30
CA LEU A 309 5.38 9.85 28.67
C LEU A 309 4.16 10.29 29.49
N ALA A 310 4.26 11.38 30.25
CA ALA A 310 3.13 11.93 30.99
C ALA A 310 2.13 12.56 30.01
N ALA A 311 2.62 13.30 29.01
CA ALA A 311 1.78 13.85 27.95
C ALA A 311 1.15 12.75 27.08
N LEU A 312 1.90 11.70 26.73
CA LEU A 312 1.39 10.54 26.00
C LEU A 312 0.29 9.81 26.78
N ARG A 313 0.52 9.54 28.07
CA ARG A 313 -0.48 8.94 28.97
C ARG A 313 -1.75 9.79 29.01
N GLY A 314 -1.62 11.11 29.22
CA GLY A 314 -2.77 12.02 29.24
C GLY A 314 -3.55 12.06 27.93
N ARG A 315 -2.88 11.92 26.77
CA ARG A 315 -3.56 11.78 25.46
C ARG A 315 -4.33 10.47 25.38
N LEU A 316 -3.71 9.34 25.75
CA LEU A 316 -4.36 8.03 25.71
C LEU A 316 -5.54 7.94 26.69
N GLU A 317 -5.44 8.53 27.88
CA GLU A 317 -6.54 8.64 28.84
C GLU A 317 -7.71 9.47 28.26
N LYS A 318 -7.40 10.55 27.54
CA LYS A 318 -8.41 11.36 26.86
C LYS A 318 -9.08 10.61 25.70
N ASP A 319 -8.31 9.87 24.92
CA ASP A 319 -8.82 9.04 23.83
C ASP A 319 -9.72 7.91 24.39
N LEU A 320 -9.30 7.26 25.48
CA LEU A 320 -10.10 6.27 26.19
C LEU A 320 -11.41 6.88 26.72
N ALA A 321 -11.35 8.04 27.38
CA ALA A 321 -12.55 8.71 27.88
C ALA A 321 -13.52 9.12 26.76
N LYS A 322 -13.00 9.50 25.59
CA LYS A 322 -13.82 9.77 24.40
C LYS A 322 -14.49 8.50 23.88
N ALA A 323 -13.74 7.41 23.73
CA ALA A 323 -14.26 6.12 23.29
C ALA A 323 -15.31 5.57 24.28
N ASP A 324 -15.04 5.61 25.58
CA ASP A 324 -16.00 5.17 26.61
C ASP A 324 -17.30 5.98 26.57
N LYS A 325 -17.23 7.30 26.33
CA LYS A 325 -18.43 8.14 26.15
C LYS A 325 -19.22 7.77 24.90
N GLU A 326 -18.54 7.45 23.81
CA GLU A 326 -19.16 7.01 22.56
C GLU A 326 -19.82 5.63 22.72
N ILE A 327 -19.14 4.68 23.35
CA ILE A 327 -19.68 3.37 23.74
C ILE A 327 -20.96 3.55 24.57
N GLN A 328 -20.93 4.38 25.61
CA GLN A 328 -22.12 4.65 26.44
C GLN A 328 -23.29 5.19 25.62
N GLY A 329 -23.02 6.11 24.67
CA GLY A 329 -24.04 6.67 23.79
C GLY A 329 -24.64 5.63 22.83
N LEU A 330 -23.79 4.85 22.16
CA LEU A 330 -24.20 3.84 21.19
C LEU A 330 -24.91 2.65 21.86
N ALA A 331 -24.36 2.14 22.96
CA ALA A 331 -24.97 1.08 23.75
C ALA A 331 -26.31 1.52 24.34
N GLY A 332 -26.41 2.75 24.86
CA GLY A 332 -27.67 3.31 25.35
C GLY A 332 -28.73 3.45 24.24
N ARG A 333 -28.30 3.84 23.03
CA ARG A 333 -29.19 3.94 21.86
C ARG A 333 -29.67 2.57 21.40
N LEU A 334 -28.81 1.55 21.39
CA LEU A 334 -29.16 0.17 21.06
C LEU A 334 -30.04 -0.50 22.14
N ALA A 335 -29.89 -0.10 23.41
CA ALA A 335 -30.74 -0.58 24.52
C ALA A 335 -32.13 0.05 24.53
N ASN A 336 -32.38 1.13 23.77
CA ASN A 336 -33.70 1.76 23.67
C ASN A 336 -34.62 0.94 22.74
N PRO A 337 -35.73 0.36 23.25
CA PRO A 337 -36.62 -0.48 22.44
C PRO A 337 -37.20 0.27 21.22
N ASN A 338 -37.47 1.56 21.36
CA ASN A 338 -37.99 2.36 20.23
C ASN A 338 -36.97 2.52 19.10
N PHE A 339 -35.66 2.48 19.40
CA PHE A 339 -34.63 2.53 18.37
C PHE A 339 -34.35 1.14 17.81
N ALA A 340 -34.22 0.12 18.69
CA ALA A 340 -33.96 -1.25 18.29
C ALA A 340 -35.05 -1.83 17.37
N ASP A 341 -36.31 -1.51 17.64
CA ASP A 341 -37.45 -2.13 16.95
C ASP A 341 -38.02 -1.28 15.81
N LYS A 342 -37.81 0.05 15.81
CA LYS A 342 -38.44 0.98 14.83
C LYS A 342 -37.45 1.69 13.90
N ALA A 343 -36.15 1.65 14.18
CA ALA A 343 -35.18 2.24 13.26
C ALA A 343 -34.97 1.35 12.02
N PRO A 344 -34.58 1.92 10.86
CA PRO A 344 -34.24 1.12 9.69
C PRO A 344 -33.12 0.10 9.99
N PRO A 345 -33.19 -1.13 9.46
CA PRO A 345 -32.20 -2.16 9.71
C PRO A 345 -30.76 -1.74 9.41
N GLU A 346 -30.54 -0.96 8.34
CA GLU A 346 -29.22 -0.44 7.99
C GLU A 346 -28.65 0.49 9.06
N VAL A 347 -29.50 1.32 9.68
CA VAL A 347 -29.10 2.27 10.73
C VAL A 347 -28.77 1.55 12.03
N VAL A 348 -29.49 0.46 12.33
CA VAL A 348 -29.20 -0.39 13.50
C VAL A 348 -27.90 -1.17 13.28
N ALA A 349 -27.67 -1.70 12.08
CA ALA A 349 -26.44 -2.40 11.72
C ALA A 349 -25.22 -1.47 11.80
N GLU A 350 -25.33 -0.26 11.24
CA GLU A 350 -24.30 0.77 11.34
C GLU A 350 -24.02 1.14 12.80
N CYS A 351 -25.06 1.34 13.62
CA CYS A 351 -24.89 1.65 15.05
C CYS A 351 -24.18 0.52 15.82
N ARG A 352 -24.42 -0.75 15.46
CA ARG A 352 -23.73 -1.91 16.03
C ARG A 352 -22.27 -1.99 15.57
N ALA A 353 -22.00 -1.72 14.29
CA ALA A 353 -20.65 -1.67 13.75
C ALA A 353 -19.83 -0.58 14.44
N ASN A 354 -20.38 0.62 14.59
CA ASN A 354 -19.73 1.73 15.27
C ASN A 354 -19.48 1.43 16.76
N LEU A 355 -20.39 0.72 17.42
CA LEU A 355 -20.19 0.30 18.82
C LEU A 355 -19.01 -0.66 18.93
N ALA A 356 -18.96 -1.68 18.07
CA ALA A 356 -17.86 -2.64 18.06
C ALA A 356 -16.51 -1.97 17.76
N GLU A 357 -16.49 -0.97 16.86
CA GLU A 357 -15.30 -0.18 16.58
C GLU A 357 -14.86 0.64 17.81
N ALA A 358 -15.78 1.34 18.46
CA ALA A 358 -15.49 2.13 19.65
C ALA A 358 -14.99 1.26 20.81
N GLU A 359 -15.56 0.07 21.01
CA GLU A 359 -15.11 -0.93 21.98
C GLU A 359 -13.69 -1.41 21.69
N ALA A 360 -13.38 -1.70 20.43
CA ALA A 360 -12.02 -2.09 20.01
C ALA A 360 -11.00 -0.96 20.25
N GLN A 361 -11.37 0.30 19.97
CA GLN A 361 -10.54 1.48 20.24
C GLN A 361 -10.28 1.67 21.74
N ALA A 362 -11.31 1.51 22.58
CA ALA A 362 -11.17 1.62 24.03
C ALA A 362 -10.27 0.52 24.59
N GLU A 363 -10.46 -0.73 24.16
CA GLU A 363 -9.61 -1.86 24.58
C GLU A 363 -8.15 -1.64 24.18
N LEU A 364 -7.91 -1.16 22.97
CA LEU A 364 -6.56 -0.83 22.50
C LEU A 364 -5.91 0.30 23.31
N ALA A 365 -6.67 1.35 23.66
CA ALA A 365 -6.18 2.43 24.51
C ALA A 365 -5.85 1.94 25.93
N ARG A 366 -6.66 1.05 26.51
CA ARG A 366 -6.40 0.43 27.82
C ARG A 366 -5.12 -0.41 27.81
N ARG A 367 -4.92 -1.24 26.78
CA ARG A 367 -3.69 -2.04 26.62
C ARG A 367 -2.45 -1.16 26.54
N ARG A 368 -2.50 -0.10 25.72
CA ARG A 368 -1.39 0.86 25.60
C ARG A 368 -1.11 1.61 26.90
N LEU A 369 -2.14 1.97 27.66
CA LEU A 369 -1.97 2.56 28.99
C LEU A 369 -1.30 1.59 29.97
N ALA A 370 -1.62 0.30 29.89
CA ALA A 370 -0.94 -0.74 30.65
C ALA A 370 0.52 -0.90 30.22
N ASP A 371 0.82 -0.86 28.92
CA ASP A 371 2.20 -0.94 28.39
C ASP A 371 3.10 0.22 28.87
N LEU A 372 2.51 1.38 29.18
CA LEU A 372 3.20 2.56 29.70
C LEU A 372 3.36 2.58 31.24
N GLY A 373 2.88 1.54 31.94
CA GLY A 373 2.76 1.49 33.41
C GLY A 373 3.56 0.37 34.03
#